data_AF-A0A7Y7ADF8-F1
#
_entry.id   AF-A0A7Y7ADF8-F1
#
_cell.length_a   1.000
_cell.length_b   1.000
_cell.length_c   1.000
_cell.angle_alpha   90.00
_cell.angle_beta   90.00
_cell.angle_gamma   90.00
#
_symmetry.space_group_name_H-M   'P 1'
#
loop_
_entity.id
_entity.type
_entity.pdbx_description
1 polymer ?
#
loop_
_entity_poly.entity_id
_entity_poly.type
_entity_poly.pdbx_seq_one_letter_code
_entity_poly.pdbx_strand_id
1 'polypeptide(L)'
;MRKLLLLMAIVFLSGSSLIAQSPTSIQCTLTIDQISEAQPFDVDHPKQEETREIAENLIAEITIVYDLVNQGNTSNLSDHTATIEALVNQATVLGMNYSMFQADLNYIESLN
;
A
#
# COMPACT_ATOMS: atom_id res chain seq x y z
N MET A 1 -26.41 -47.88 11.97
CA MET A 1 -26.66 -46.70 11.10
C MET A 1 -26.55 -45.36 11.85
N ARG A 2 -27.14 -45.22 13.05
CA ARG A 2 -27.11 -43.96 13.84
C ARG A 2 -25.71 -43.41 14.16
N LYS A 3 -24.72 -44.29 14.40
CA LYS A 3 -23.32 -43.92 14.65
C LYS A 3 -22.56 -43.44 13.40
N LEU A 4 -23.00 -43.83 12.20
CA LEU A 4 -22.38 -43.45 10.92
C LEU A 4 -22.79 -42.02 10.51
N LEU A 5 -24.06 -41.66 10.78
CA LEU A 5 -24.60 -40.31 10.56
C LEU A 5 -23.91 -39.24 11.42
N LEU A 6 -23.56 -39.58 12.67
CA LEU A 6 -22.84 -38.68 13.58
C LEU A 6 -21.39 -38.41 13.12
N LEU A 7 -20.72 -39.42 12.55
CA LEU A 7 -19.38 -39.28 12.00
C LEU A 7 -19.36 -38.39 10.74
N MET A 8 -20.39 -38.48 9.90
CA MET A 8 -20.50 -37.63 8.71
C MET A 8 -20.76 -36.16 9.05
N ALA A 9 -21.53 -35.90 10.12
CA ALA A 9 -21.77 -34.54 10.59
C ALA A 9 -20.49 -33.86 11.12
N ILE A 10 -19.62 -34.59 11.82
CA ILE A 10 -18.37 -34.04 12.37
C ILE A 10 -17.39 -33.65 11.26
N VAL A 11 -17.31 -34.43 10.17
CA VAL A 11 -16.46 -34.11 9.01
C VAL A 11 -16.95 -32.88 8.25
N PHE A 12 -18.27 -32.64 8.20
CA PHE A 12 -18.83 -31.46 7.55
C PHE A 12 -18.66 -30.17 8.38
N LEU A 13 -18.60 -30.23 9.72
CA LEU A 13 -18.37 -29.04 10.56
C LEU A 13 -16.91 -28.57 10.57
N SER A 14 -15.93 -29.43 10.23
CA SER A 14 -14.51 -29.05 10.10
C SER A 14 -14.18 -28.32 8.79
N GLY A 15 -15.13 -28.16 7.87
CA GLY A 15 -14.96 -27.43 6.61
C GLY A 15 -15.05 -25.92 6.73
N SER A 16 -14.86 -25.35 7.93
CA SER A 16 -14.78 -23.90 8.14
C SER A 16 -13.62 -23.39 7.31
N SER A 17 -13.97 -22.85 6.15
CA SER A 17 -13.03 -22.34 5.17
C SER A 17 -12.30 -21.19 5.85
N LEU A 18 -11.01 -21.39 6.14
CA LEU A 18 -10.10 -20.29 6.34
C LEU A 18 -10.12 -19.51 5.03
N ILE A 19 -10.95 -18.47 4.95
CA ILE A 19 -10.81 -17.46 3.91
C ILE A 19 -9.51 -16.76 4.27
N ALA A 20 -8.39 -17.30 3.81
CA ALA A 20 -7.13 -16.59 3.79
C ALA A 20 -7.37 -15.38 2.88
N GLN A 21 -7.61 -14.21 3.48
CA GLN A 21 -7.61 -12.98 2.71
C GLN A 21 -6.25 -12.90 2.03
N SER A 22 -6.27 -12.80 0.70
CA SER A 22 -5.03 -12.64 -0.06
C SER A 22 -4.41 -11.31 0.37
N PRO A 23 -3.08 -11.28 0.63
CA PRO A 23 -2.44 -10.03 1.02
C PRO A 23 -2.67 -8.99 -0.07
N THR A 24 -3.07 -7.80 0.37
CA THR A 24 -3.19 -6.63 -0.51
C THR A 24 -1.78 -6.21 -0.90
N SER A 25 -1.56 -5.87 -2.17
CA SER A 25 -0.23 -5.52 -2.70
C SER A 25 -0.18 -4.07 -3.19
N ILE A 26 1.00 -3.46 -3.06
CA ILE A 26 1.31 -2.15 -3.64
C ILE A 26 1.10 -2.20 -5.15
N GLN A 27 0.54 -1.13 -5.71
CA GLN A 27 0.19 -0.99 -7.12
C GLN A 27 1.27 -0.26 -7.92
N CYS A 28 2.00 0.68 -7.32
CA CYS A 28 3.18 1.28 -7.93
C CYS A 28 4.30 0.24 -8.07
N THR A 29 4.67 -0.09 -9.31
CA THR A 29 5.74 -1.05 -9.61
C THR A 29 7.01 -0.39 -10.17
N LEU A 30 7.05 0.94 -10.22
CA LEU A 30 8.18 1.69 -10.76
C LEU A 30 9.33 1.75 -9.76
N THR A 31 10.56 1.66 -10.26
CA THR A 31 11.75 1.94 -9.45
C THR A 31 11.91 3.45 -9.23
N ILE A 32 12.72 3.83 -8.24
CA ILE A 32 13.06 5.24 -7.99
C ILE A 32 13.63 5.90 -9.25
N ASP A 33 14.54 5.24 -9.96
CA ASP A 33 15.11 5.79 -11.20
C ASP A 33 14.03 6.04 -12.26
N GLN A 34 13.10 5.09 -12.44
CA GLN A 34 11.97 5.24 -13.36
C GLN A 34 11.01 6.37 -12.93
N ILE A 35 10.83 6.57 -11.62
CA ILE A 35 10.04 7.67 -11.10
C ILE A 35 10.71 9.00 -11.39
N SER A 36 12.03 9.11 -11.16
CA SER A 36 12.85 10.30 -11.46
C SER A 36 12.85 10.65 -12.95
N GLU A 37 12.91 9.64 -13.82
CA GLU A 37 12.82 9.81 -15.28
C GLU A 37 11.43 10.27 -15.76
N ALA A 38 10.36 9.93 -15.03
CA ALA A 38 8.99 10.32 -15.36
C ALA A 38 8.62 11.74 -14.89
N GLN A 39 9.57 12.45 -14.27
CA GLN A 39 9.36 13.79 -13.75
C GLN A 39 9.38 14.85 -14.85
N PRO A 40 8.70 15.99 -14.64
CA PRO A 40 8.75 17.11 -15.58
C PRO A 40 10.09 17.88 -15.53
N PHE A 41 11.09 17.36 -14.82
CA PHE A 41 12.37 18.00 -14.61
C PHE A 41 13.47 17.28 -15.41
N ASP A 42 14.39 18.04 -16.00
CA ASP A 42 15.62 17.47 -16.55
C ASP A 42 16.43 16.75 -15.45
N VAL A 43 17.24 15.76 -15.82
CA VAL A 43 18.04 14.96 -14.88
C VAL A 43 18.97 15.82 -14.01
N ASP A 44 19.50 16.92 -14.56
CA ASP A 44 20.38 17.86 -13.85
C ASP A 44 19.63 18.95 -13.09
N HIS A 45 18.30 18.90 -13.07
CA HIS A 45 17.50 19.93 -12.42
C HIS A 45 17.66 19.84 -10.88
N PRO A 46 17.83 20.96 -10.16
CA PRO A 46 18.02 20.95 -8.70
C PRO A 46 16.93 20.22 -7.91
N LYS A 47 15.70 20.17 -8.45
CA LYS A 47 14.55 19.48 -7.84
C LYS A 47 14.57 17.96 -8.00
N GLN A 48 15.48 17.38 -8.79
CA GLN A 48 15.53 15.93 -8.99
C GLN A 48 15.87 15.19 -7.69
N GLU A 49 16.84 15.69 -6.92
CA GLU A 49 17.19 15.04 -5.65
C GLU A 49 16.02 15.11 -4.65
N GLU A 50 15.35 16.26 -4.56
CA GLU A 50 14.16 16.43 -3.71
C GLU A 50 13.02 15.51 -4.16
N THR A 51 12.85 15.32 -5.48
CA THR A 51 11.87 14.37 -6.02
C THR A 51 12.21 12.93 -5.64
N ARG A 52 13.49 12.57 -5.71
CA ARG A 52 13.99 11.24 -5.35
C ARG A 52 13.71 10.95 -3.88
N GLU A 53 13.99 11.90 -3.00
CA GLU A 53 13.72 11.81 -1.56
C GLU A 53 12.22 11.65 -1.27
N ILE A 54 11.36 12.47 -1.89
CA ILE A 54 9.90 12.36 -1.71
C ILE A 54 9.39 11.01 -2.21
N ALA A 55 9.87 10.53 -3.35
CA ALA A 55 9.49 9.24 -3.91
C ALA A 55 9.90 8.06 -3.03
N GLU A 56 11.14 8.06 -2.51
CA GLU A 56 11.64 7.06 -1.57
C GLU A 56 10.78 6.99 -0.31
N ASN A 57 10.47 8.16 0.26
CA ASN A 57 9.63 8.26 1.45
C ASN A 57 8.18 7.81 1.18
N LEU A 58 7.59 8.17 0.03
CA LEU A 58 6.25 7.72 -0.36
C LEU A 58 6.20 6.19 -0.48
N ILE A 59 7.17 5.58 -1.16
CA ILE A 59 7.22 4.11 -1.30
C ILE A 59 7.34 3.46 0.08
N ALA A 60 8.22 3.98 0.95
CA ALA A 60 8.43 3.43 2.28
C ALA A 60 7.14 3.48 3.13
N GLU A 61 6.47 4.62 3.19
CA GLU A 61 5.26 4.80 3.97
C GLU A 61 4.09 3.97 3.42
N ILE A 62 3.90 3.94 2.10
CA ILE A 62 2.90 3.08 1.45
C ILE A 62 3.17 1.61 1.81
N THR A 63 4.43 1.18 1.73
CA THR A 63 4.80 -0.21 2.09
C THR A 63 4.42 -0.53 3.53
N ILE A 64 4.68 0.38 4.47
CA ILE A 64 4.31 0.18 5.88
C ILE A 64 2.79 0.07 6.04
N VAL A 65 2.00 0.92 5.38
CA VAL A 65 0.53 0.84 5.42
C VAL A 65 0.03 -0.51 4.92
N TYR A 66 0.56 -0.99 3.78
CA TYR A 66 0.19 -2.29 3.23
C TYR A 66 0.55 -3.44 4.18
N ASP A 67 1.74 -3.40 4.79
CA ASP A 67 2.18 -4.41 5.76
C ASP A 67 1.28 -4.42 7.01
N LEU A 68 0.92 -3.24 7.53
CA LEU A 68 0.03 -3.09 8.67
C LEU A 68 -1.36 -3.66 8.38
N VAL A 69 -1.95 -3.32 7.23
CA VAL A 69 -3.27 -3.84 6.82
C VAL A 69 -3.23 -5.36 6.63
N ASN A 70 -2.19 -5.89 6.00
CA ASN A 70 -2.04 -7.33 5.79
C ASN A 70 -1.85 -8.12 7.10
N GLN A 71 -1.32 -7.48 8.13
CA GLN A 71 -1.22 -8.03 9.48
C GLN A 71 -2.52 -7.88 10.29
N GLY A 72 -3.53 -7.21 9.75
CA GLY A 72 -4.74 -6.83 10.48
C GLY A 72 -4.47 -5.83 11.61
N ASN A 73 -3.34 -5.11 11.55
CA ASN A 73 -2.94 -4.13 12.53
C ASN A 73 -3.34 -2.73 12.07
N THR A 74 -4.39 -2.17 12.68
CA THR A 74 -4.82 -0.80 12.39
C THR A 74 -4.24 0.22 13.36
N SER A 75 -3.49 -0.22 14.38
CA SER A 75 -2.80 0.70 15.27
C SER A 75 -1.68 1.40 14.48
N ASN A 76 -1.66 2.73 14.56
CA ASN A 76 -0.72 3.63 13.87
C ASN A 76 -0.97 3.86 12.37
N LEU A 77 -2.04 3.33 11.76
CA LEU A 77 -2.38 3.67 10.37
C LEU A 77 -2.54 5.18 10.17
N SER A 78 -3.14 5.88 11.14
CA SER A 78 -3.34 7.33 11.08
C SER A 78 -2.03 8.11 10.90
N ASP A 79 -0.96 7.68 11.55
CA ASP A 79 0.32 8.42 11.56
C ASP A 79 1.03 8.27 10.22
N HIS A 80 0.99 7.06 9.65
CA HIS A 80 1.52 6.78 8.31
C HIS A 80 0.67 7.46 7.23
N THR A 81 -0.66 7.41 7.31
CA THR A 81 -1.54 8.10 6.36
C THR A 81 -1.34 9.62 6.40
N ALA A 82 -1.17 10.22 7.59
CA ALA A 82 -0.85 11.64 7.71
C ALA A 82 0.53 11.99 7.11
N THR A 83 1.52 11.11 7.27
CA THR A 83 2.85 11.28 6.66
C THR A 83 2.76 11.21 5.14
N ILE A 84 1.98 10.27 4.59
CA ILE A 84 1.73 10.17 3.14
C ILE A 84 1.05 11.43 2.62
N GLU A 85 0.04 11.95 3.31
CA GLU A 85 -0.61 13.21 2.94
C GLU A 85 0.39 14.38 2.94
N ALA A 86 1.26 14.47 3.95
CA ALA A 86 2.30 15.49 4.00
C ALA A 86 3.31 15.37 2.84
N LEU A 87 3.67 14.15 2.42
CA LEU A 87 4.55 13.90 1.29
C LEU A 87 3.88 14.23 -0.05
N VAL A 88 2.60 13.90 -0.23
CA VAL A 88 1.82 14.28 -1.42
C VAL A 88 1.70 15.80 -1.53
N ASN A 89 1.50 16.49 -0.41
CA ASN A 89 1.51 17.95 -0.38
C ASN A 89 2.87 18.53 -0.79
N GLN A 90 3.97 17.96 -0.31
CA GLN A 90 5.32 18.34 -0.74
C GLN A 90 5.55 18.09 -2.23
N ALA A 91 5.17 16.91 -2.74
CA ALA A 91 5.23 16.57 -4.16
C ALA A 91 4.47 17.59 -5.02
N THR A 92 3.28 17.97 -4.59
CA THR A 92 2.43 18.97 -5.26
C THR A 92 3.10 20.34 -5.31
N VAL A 93 3.67 20.79 -4.19
CA VAL A 93 4.39 22.08 -4.11
C VAL A 93 5.65 22.07 -4.98
N LEU A 94 6.36 20.95 -5.01
CA LEU A 94 7.57 20.78 -5.82
C LEU A 94 7.26 20.82 -7.32
N GLY A 95 6.04 20.41 -7.70
CA GLY A 95 5.62 20.17 -9.08
C GLY A 95 5.99 18.77 -9.57
N MET A 96 6.18 17.82 -8.66
CA MET A 96 6.46 16.41 -8.95
C MET A 96 5.23 15.75 -9.58
N ASN A 97 5.46 14.91 -10.60
CA ASN A 97 4.45 13.99 -11.08
C ASN A 97 4.41 12.77 -10.14
N TYR A 98 3.37 12.69 -9.31
CA TYR A 98 3.13 11.57 -8.38
C TYR A 98 1.98 10.65 -8.83
N SER A 99 1.47 10.81 -10.05
CA SER A 99 0.30 10.06 -10.56
C SER A 99 0.48 8.54 -10.58
N MET A 100 1.73 8.04 -10.60
CA MET A 100 2.03 6.61 -10.50
C MET A 100 1.62 6.01 -9.15
N PHE A 101 1.52 6.82 -8.10
CA PHE A 101 1.04 6.39 -6.78
C PHE A 101 -0.48 6.47 -6.64
N GLN A 102 -1.22 6.98 -7.63
CA GLN A 102 -2.64 7.31 -7.46
C GLN A 102 -3.50 6.11 -7.04
N ALA A 103 -3.21 4.92 -7.57
CA ALA A 103 -3.93 3.70 -7.18
C ALA A 103 -3.72 3.35 -5.70
N ASP A 104 -2.48 3.46 -5.22
CA ASP A 104 -2.13 3.25 -3.81
C ASP A 104 -2.75 4.33 -2.91
N LEU A 105 -2.68 5.59 -3.32
CA LEU A 105 -3.28 6.71 -2.59
C LEU A 105 -4.80 6.56 -2.45
N ASN A 106 -5.49 6.18 -3.53
CA ASN A 106 -6.93 5.92 -3.51
C ASN A 106 -7.28 4.76 -2.56
N TYR A 107 -6.46 3.72 -2.56
CA TYR A 107 -6.64 2.59 -1.65
C TYR A 107 -6.45 3.04 -0.19
N ILE A 108 -5.38 3.78 0.11
CA ILE A 108 -5.09 4.28 1.46
C ILE A 108 -6.20 5.23 1.94
N GLU A 109 -6.72 6.10 1.07
CA GLU A 109 -7.85 6.97 1.39
C GLU A 109 -9.11 6.17 1.76
N SER A 110 -9.31 4.99 1.15
CA SER A 110 -10.43 4.10 1.48
C SER A 110 -10.31 3.39 2.84
N LEU A 111 -9.14 3.46 3.49
CA LEU A 111 -8.91 2.90 4.84
C LEU A 111 -9.34 3.86 5.96
N ASN A 112 -9.59 5.14 5.65
CA ASN A 112 -10.07 6.16 6.58
C ASN A 112 -11.60 6.19 6.66
#